data_AF-A0A4V3BV37-F1
#
_entry.id   AF-A0A4V3BV37-F1
#
_cell.length_a   1.000
_cell.length_b   1.000
_cell.length_c   1.000
_cell.angle_alpha   90.00
_cell.angle_beta   90.00
_cell.angle_gamma   90.00
#
_symmetry.space_group_name_H-M   'P 1'
#
loop_
_entity.id
_entity.type
_entity.pdbx_description
1 polymer ?
#
loop_
_entity_poly.entity_id
_entity_poly.type
_entity_poly.pdbx_seq_one_letter_code
_entity_poly.pdbx_strand_id
1 'polypeptide(L)'
;MSDEHHTRAALENQAFALMGRLHVTLRRQTGRVTDIEYMRIDPAYCRYLLKMASLSPIEDLQELSIKLHEIFFGAEGLFVVAEPKPPLIDRFKEHAPAPPPPAATPSASTDNGDPVDRGYIGRLR
;
A
#
# COMPACT_ATOMS: atom_id res chain seq x y z
N MET A 1 -2.20 -2.53 -12.82
CA MET A 1 -1.63 -2.43 -11.45
C MET A 1 -1.10 -1.04 -11.12
N SER A 2 -0.75 -0.17 -12.09
CA SER A 2 -0.32 1.20 -11.80
C SER A 2 -1.46 2.13 -11.33
N ASP A 3 -2.70 1.92 -11.81
CA ASP A 3 -3.84 2.78 -11.47
C ASP A 3 -4.30 2.63 -10.01
N GLU A 4 -4.35 1.41 -9.47
CA GLU A 4 -4.77 1.15 -8.07
C GLU A 4 -3.86 1.84 -7.04
N HIS A 5 -2.54 1.82 -7.28
CA HIS A 5 -1.58 2.50 -6.40
C HIS A 5 -1.74 4.02 -6.47
N HIS A 6 -2.06 4.56 -7.65
CA HIS A 6 -2.32 5.98 -7.82
C HIS A 6 -3.57 6.43 -7.06
N THR A 7 -4.63 5.60 -7.07
CA THR A 7 -5.86 5.85 -6.32
C THR A 7 -5.65 5.84 -4.81
N ARG A 8 -4.88 4.87 -4.28
CA ARG A 8 -4.61 4.81 -2.83
C ARG A 8 -3.79 5.99 -2.34
N ALA A 9 -2.73 6.37 -3.05
CA ALA A 9 -1.91 7.52 -2.69
C ALA A 9 -2.72 8.83 -2.73
N ALA A 10 -3.64 8.98 -3.68
CA ALA A 10 -4.56 10.11 -3.72
C ALA A 10 -5.50 10.15 -2.50
N LEU A 11 -6.05 9.00 -2.09
CA LEU A 11 -6.86 8.90 -0.87
C LEU A 11 -6.06 9.25 0.39
N GLU A 12 -4.81 8.79 0.49
CA GLU A 12 -3.93 9.11 1.63
C GLU A 12 -3.65 10.61 1.72
N ASN A 13 -3.35 11.26 0.59
CA ASN A 13 -3.15 12.71 0.54
C ASN A 13 -4.42 13.47 0.92
N GLN A 14 -5.58 13.03 0.42
CA GLN A 14 -6.87 13.62 0.75
C GLN A 14 -7.20 13.46 2.24
N ALA A 15 -6.96 12.27 2.81
CA ALA A 15 -7.12 12.00 4.23
C ALA A 15 -6.24 12.94 5.07
N PHE A 16 -4.97 13.08 4.70
CA PHE A 16 -4.02 13.93 5.41
C PHE A 16 -4.46 15.41 5.45
N ALA A 17 -4.91 15.94 4.31
CA ALA A 17 -5.43 17.30 4.23
C ALA A 17 -6.68 17.50 5.11
N LEU A 18 -7.61 16.54 5.11
CA LEU A 18 -8.83 16.61 5.91
C LEU A 18 -8.56 16.43 7.41
N MET A 19 -7.63 15.55 7.80
CA MET A 19 -7.21 15.39 9.20
C MET A 19 -6.55 16.67 9.74
N GLY A 20 -5.73 17.35 8.93
CA GLY A 20 -5.17 18.66 9.27
C GLY A 20 -6.25 19.72 9.49
N ARG A 21 -7.26 19.78 8.62
CA ARG A 21 -8.42 20.66 8.81
C ARG A 21 -9.19 20.34 10.08
N LEU A 22 -9.47 19.06 10.34
CA LEU A 22 -10.15 18.60 11.55
C LEU A 22 -9.36 19.04 12.81
N HIS A 23 -8.05 18.82 12.83
CA HIS A 23 -7.17 19.21 13.93
C HIS A 23 -7.26 20.72 14.19
N VAL A 24 -7.12 21.55 13.15
CA VAL A 24 -7.15 23.02 13.30
C VAL A 24 -8.51 23.49 13.80
N THR A 25 -9.61 22.95 13.25
CA THR A 25 -10.96 23.31 13.68
C THR A 25 -11.21 22.93 15.14
N LEU A 26 -10.86 21.70 15.54
CA LEU A 26 -10.97 21.27 16.93
C LEU A 26 -10.15 22.14 17.89
N ARG A 27 -8.90 22.47 17.52
CA ARG A 27 -8.04 23.33 18.33
C ARG A 27 -8.61 24.74 18.49
N ARG A 28 -9.14 25.33 17.41
CA ARG A 28 -9.70 26.69 17.44
C ARG A 28 -11.02 26.78 18.21
N GLN A 29 -11.90 25.82 18.01
CA GLN A 29 -13.27 25.89 18.52
C GLN A 29 -13.43 25.31 19.93
N THR A 30 -12.59 24.33 20.30
CA THR A 30 -12.72 23.60 21.58
C THR A 30 -11.43 23.58 22.40
N GLY A 31 -10.32 24.09 21.87
CA GLY A 31 -9.00 23.99 22.49
C GLY A 31 -8.36 22.60 22.41
N ARG A 32 -9.04 21.60 21.85
CA ARG A 32 -8.56 20.21 21.80
C ARG A 32 -7.45 20.03 20.76
N VAL A 33 -6.34 19.42 21.18
CA VAL A 33 -5.24 18.98 20.31
C VAL A 33 -5.45 17.52 19.96
N THR A 34 -5.32 17.17 18.69
CA THR A 34 -5.40 15.79 18.20
C THR A 34 -4.10 15.38 17.54
N ASP A 35 -3.71 14.12 17.71
CA ASP A 35 -2.59 13.53 16.98
C ASP A 35 -3.04 13.02 15.60
N ILE A 36 -2.50 13.60 14.53
CA ILE A 36 -2.85 13.27 13.14
C ILE A 36 -2.19 11.95 12.71
N GLU A 37 -0.94 11.72 13.11
CA GLU A 37 -0.22 10.51 12.74
C GLU A 37 -0.85 9.29 13.41
N TYR A 38 -1.24 9.43 14.68
CA TYR A 38 -1.92 8.37 15.41
C TYR A 38 -3.31 8.08 14.81
N MET A 39 -4.04 9.11 14.37
CA MET A 39 -5.32 8.95 13.67
C MET A 39 -5.20 8.14 12.38
N ARG A 40 -4.07 8.22 11.67
CA ARG A 40 -3.84 7.46 10.44
C ARG A 40 -3.59 5.98 10.67
N ILE A 41 -3.05 5.59 11.82
CA ILE A 41 -2.60 4.21 12.08
C ILE A 41 -3.53 3.43 13.00
N ASP A 42 -4.30 4.10 13.87
CA ASP A 42 -5.20 3.44 14.81
C ASP A 42 -6.68 3.66 14.43
N PRO A 43 -7.36 2.62 13.91
CA PRO A 43 -8.77 2.72 13.50
C PRO A 43 -9.70 3.08 14.65
N ALA A 44 -9.41 2.63 15.88
CA ALA A 44 -10.28 2.86 17.03
C ALA A 44 -10.26 4.33 17.45
N TYR A 45 -9.07 4.93 17.55
CA TYR A 45 -8.88 6.34 17.83
C TYR A 45 -9.47 7.22 16.72
N CYS A 46 -9.30 6.84 15.45
CA CYS A 46 -9.95 7.53 14.34
C CYS A 46 -11.48 7.54 14.51
N ARG A 47 -12.12 6.38 14.76
CA ARG A 47 -13.58 6.31 15.02
C ARG A 47 -14.01 7.17 16.20
N TYR A 48 -13.25 7.16 17.29
CA TYR A 48 -13.55 7.99 18.46
C TYR A 48 -13.56 9.48 18.09
N LEU A 49 -12.55 9.96 17.37
CA LEU A 49 -12.47 11.35 16.95
C LEU A 49 -13.60 11.73 15.99
N LEU A 50 -13.90 10.87 15.01
CA LEU A 50 -14.96 11.13 14.04
C LEU A 50 -16.35 11.14 14.71
N LYS A 51 -16.62 10.21 15.63
CA LYS A 51 -17.85 10.20 16.42
C LYS A 51 -18.00 11.44 17.28
N MET A 52 -16.91 11.90 17.90
CA MET A 52 -16.93 13.15 18.66
C MET A 52 -17.21 14.36 17.75
N ALA A 53 -16.56 14.42 16.59
CA ALA A 53 -16.76 15.50 15.62
C ALA A 53 -18.20 15.52 15.07
N SER A 54 -18.80 14.36 14.80
CA SER A 54 -20.18 14.26 14.32
C SER A 54 -21.23 14.70 15.34
N LEU A 55 -20.91 14.65 16.64
CA LEU A 55 -21.78 15.10 17.73
C LEU A 55 -21.57 16.59 18.06
N SER A 56 -20.63 17.26 17.41
CA SER A 56 -20.37 18.68 17.63
C SER A 56 -21.47 19.54 17.00
N PRO A 57 -21.86 20.68 17.61
CA PRO A 57 -22.78 21.64 16.97
C PRO A 57 -22.15 22.41 15.80
N ILE A 58 -20.85 22.22 15.53
CA ILE A 58 -20.11 22.93 14.48
C ILE A 58 -20.26 22.16 13.16
N GLU A 59 -20.94 22.77 12.19
CA GLU A 59 -21.23 22.17 10.88
C GLU A 59 -19.96 21.67 10.16
N ASP A 60 -18.90 22.48 10.15
CA ASP A 60 -17.60 22.10 9.58
C ASP A 60 -17.05 20.78 10.16
N LEU A 61 -17.23 20.54 11.47
CA LEU A 61 -16.76 19.30 12.11
C LEU A 61 -17.62 18.10 11.70
N GLN A 62 -18.93 18.30 11.55
CA GLN A 62 -19.83 17.26 11.05
C GLN A 62 -19.47 16.88 9.62
N GLU A 63 -19.29 17.86 8.73
CA GLU A 63 -18.87 17.59 7.35
C GLU A 63 -17.53 16.87 7.26
N LEU A 64 -16.52 17.33 8.01
CA LEU A 64 -15.22 16.70 8.05
C LEU A 64 -15.34 15.26 8.57
N SER A 65 -16.20 15.02 9.56
CA SER A 65 -16.42 13.67 10.11
C SER A 65 -16.98 12.71 9.06
N ILE A 66 -17.94 13.16 8.26
CA ILE A 66 -18.56 12.35 7.18
C ILE A 66 -17.53 12.03 6.10
N LYS A 67 -16.81 13.05 5.61
CA LYS A 67 -15.81 12.89 4.54
C LYS A 67 -14.67 11.97 4.98
N LEU A 68 -14.16 12.14 6.19
CA LEU A 68 -13.10 11.29 6.73
C LEU A 68 -13.60 9.87 7.02
N HIS A 69 -14.84 9.72 7.48
CA HIS A 69 -15.42 8.39 7.68
C HIS A 69 -15.47 7.60 6.37
N GLU A 70 -15.89 8.23 5.27
CA GLU A 70 -15.90 7.59 3.96
C GLU A 70 -14.49 7.19 3.49
N ILE A 71 -13.51 8.09 3.61
CA ILE A 71 -12.14 7.80 3.17
C ILE A 71 -11.48 6.69 3.99
N PHE A 72 -11.75 6.63 5.29
CA PHE A 72 -11.12 5.65 6.17
C PHE A 72 -11.88 4.31 6.23
N PHE A 73 -13.21 4.35 6.23
CA PHE A 73 -14.08 3.20 6.54
C PHE A 73 -15.15 2.93 5.47
N GLY A 74 -15.19 3.70 4.37
CA GLY A 74 -16.01 3.37 3.20
C GLY A 74 -15.56 2.07 2.54
N ALA A 75 -16.26 1.63 1.49
CA ALA A 75 -16.02 0.32 0.86
C ALA A 75 -14.56 0.13 0.40
N GLU A 76 -13.96 1.17 -0.17
CA GLU A 76 -12.56 1.22 -0.62
C GLU A 76 -11.67 2.01 0.36
N GLY A 77 -12.06 2.04 1.63
CA GLY A 77 -11.44 2.91 2.64
C GLY A 77 -10.01 2.49 3.03
N LEU A 78 -9.25 3.44 3.55
CA LEU A 78 -7.84 3.22 3.94
C LEU A 78 -7.65 2.15 5.01
N PHE A 79 -8.63 1.96 5.91
CA PHE A 79 -8.63 0.91 6.93
C PHE A 79 -9.37 -0.37 6.51
N VAL A 80 -9.96 -0.42 5.32
CA VAL A 80 -10.47 -1.68 4.78
C VAL A 80 -9.27 -2.53 4.41
N VAL A 81 -9.12 -3.66 5.11
CA VAL A 81 -8.06 -4.62 4.85
C VAL A 81 -8.31 -5.20 3.46
N ALA A 82 -7.47 -4.83 2.49
CA ALA A 82 -7.45 -5.51 1.20
C ALA A 82 -7.12 -6.98 1.43
N GLU A 83 -7.79 -7.88 0.70
CA GLU A 83 -7.52 -9.31 0.78
C GLU A 83 -6.01 -9.58 0.68
N PRO A 84 -5.45 -10.44 1.55
CA PRO A 84 -4.02 -10.68 1.58
C PRO A 84 -3.59 -11.21 0.21
N LYS A 85 -2.88 -10.36 -0.54
CA LYS A 85 -2.30 -10.71 -1.83
C LYS A 85 -1.42 -11.95 -1.60
N PRO A 86 -1.58 -13.03 -2.40
CA PRO A 86 -0.89 -14.29 -2.14
C PRO A 86 0.61 -14.02 -1.99
N PRO A 87 1.25 -14.65 -0.98
CA PRO A 87 2.64 -14.35 -0.65
C PRO A 87 3.52 -14.60 -1.88
N LEU A 88 4.59 -13.81 -2.02
CA LEU A 88 5.43 -13.85 -3.21
C LEU A 88 5.94 -15.26 -3.54
N ILE A 89 6.12 -16.11 -2.52
CA ILE A 89 6.54 -17.50 -2.68
C ILE A 89 5.54 -18.37 -3.47
N ASP A 90 4.24 -18.09 -3.37
CA ASP A 90 3.21 -18.84 -4.10
C ASP A 90 3.16 -18.42 -5.58
N ARG A 91 3.51 -17.16 -5.90
CA ARG A 91 3.66 -16.72 -7.30
C ARG A 91 4.79 -17.41 -8.05
N PHE A 92 5.89 -17.70 -7.36
CA PHE A 92 7.01 -18.39 -7.98
C PHE A 92 6.68 -19.84 -8.34
N LYS A 93 5.76 -20.50 -7.62
CA LYS A 93 5.30 -21.86 -7.94
C LYS A 93 4.43 -21.90 -9.20
N GLU A 94 3.63 -20.86 -9.43
CA GLU A 94 2.73 -20.78 -10.59
C GLU A 94 3.49 -20.53 -11.91
N HIS A 95 4.69 -19.94 -11.83
CA HIS A 95 5.55 -19.70 -13.00
C HIS A 95 6.55 -20.83 -13.27
N ALA A 96 6.31 -22.03 -12.74
CA ALA A 96 7.10 -23.19 -13.10
C ALA A 96 6.98 -23.42 -14.62
N PRO A 97 8.10 -23.46 -15.37
CA PRO A 97 8.04 -23.66 -16.81
C PRO A 97 7.33 -24.98 -17.11
N ALA A 98 6.38 -24.94 -18.05
CA ALA A 98 5.71 -26.13 -18.54
C ALA A 98 6.75 -27.19 -18.92
N PRO A 99 6.50 -28.48 -18.63
CA PRO A 99 7.44 -29.53 -19.01
C PRO A 99 7.68 -29.45 -20.52
N PRO A 100 8.95 -29.50 -20.96
CA PRO A 100 9.26 -29.43 -22.38
C PRO A 100 8.57 -30.60 -23.11
N PRO A 101 8.06 -30.39 -24.33
CA PRO A 101 7.57 -31.49 -25.16
C PRO A 101 8.69 -32.54 -25.32
N PRO A 102 8.37 -33.84 -25.43
CA PRO A 102 9.37 -34.88 -25.54
C PRO A 102 10.29 -34.59 -26.73
N ALA A 103 11.59 -34.46 -26.42
CA ALA A 103 12.63 -34.13 -27.38
C ALA A 103 12.73 -35.23 -28.45
N ALA A 104 12.62 -34.83 -29.72
CA ALA A 104 13.15 -35.61 -30.82
C ALA A 104 14.67 -35.71 -30.66
N THR A 105 15.19 -36.92 -30.78
CA THR A 105 16.62 -37.27 -30.73
C THR A 105 17.48 -36.36 -31.60
N PRO A 106 18.55 -35.74 -31.05
CA PRO A 106 19.53 -35.02 -31.86
C PRO A 106 20.54 -35.97 -32.50
N SER A 107 20.73 -35.85 -33.82
CA SER A 107 21.88 -36.43 -34.52
C SER A 107 23.15 -35.67 -34.16
N ALA A 108 24.21 -36.41 -33.87
CA ALA A 108 25.53 -35.92 -33.52
C ALA A 108 26.24 -35.28 -34.73
N SER A 109 26.87 -34.12 -34.47
CA SER A 109 28.00 -33.62 -35.25
C SER A 109 29.04 -33.06 -34.28
N THR A 110 30.16 -33.77 -34.17
CA THR A 110 31.41 -33.37 -33.53
C THR A 110 32.06 -32.20 -34.27
N ASP A 111 32.55 -31.19 -33.55
CA ASP A 111 33.92 -30.67 -33.75
C ASP A 111 34.42 -29.87 -32.53
N ASN A 112 35.74 -29.89 -32.38
CA ASN A 112 36.56 -29.68 -31.19
C ASN A 112 36.76 -28.20 -30.77
N GLY A 113 37.00 -28.00 -29.48
CA GLY A 113 37.68 -26.81 -28.95
C GLY A 113 37.46 -26.59 -27.46
N ASP A 114 38.44 -26.95 -26.64
CA ASP A 114 38.55 -26.68 -25.20
C ASP A 114 40.03 -26.28 -24.92
N PRO A 115 40.46 -25.60 -23.83
CA PRO A 115 39.73 -24.84 -22.79
C PRO A 115 40.41 -23.48 -22.38
N VAL A 116 39.75 -22.77 -21.45
CA VAL A 116 40.23 -21.75 -20.46
C VAL A 116 40.95 -20.47 -20.94
N ASP A 117 40.30 -19.30 -20.78
CA ASP A 117 40.81 -18.23 -19.89
C ASP A 117 39.70 -17.22 -19.54
N ARG A 118 39.12 -17.33 -18.33
CA ARG A 118 38.25 -16.29 -17.75
C ARG A 118 38.85 -15.87 -16.42
N GLY A 119 39.82 -14.96 -16.51
CA GLY A 119 40.42 -14.28 -15.37
C GLY A 119 39.39 -13.52 -14.55
N TYR A 120 39.05 -14.05 -13.39
CA TYR A 120 38.43 -13.36 -12.27
C TYR A 120 39.52 -13.02 -11.25
N ILE A 121 39.80 -11.73 -10.99
CA ILE A 121 40.29 -11.25 -9.69
C ILE A 121 39.75 -9.85 -9.43
N GLY A 122 38.91 -9.73 -8.41
CA GLY A 122 38.49 -8.45 -7.85
C GLY A 122 39.61 -7.75 -7.06
N ARG A 123 39.56 -6.42 -7.05
CA ARG A 123 40.00 -5.59 -5.92
C ARG A 123 39.03 -4.42 -5.79
N LEU A 124 38.21 -4.45 -4.73
CA LEU A 124 37.66 -3.23 -4.15
C LEU A 124 38.84 -2.36 -3.70
N ARG A 125 38.78 -1.08 -4.04
CA ARG A 125 39.39 0.00 -3.27
C ARG A 125 38.28 0.95 -2.85
#